data_AF-A0A6P1AGM9-F1
#
_entry.id   AF-A0A6P1AGM9-F1
#
_cell.length_a   1.000
_cell.length_b   1.000
_cell.length_c   1.000
_cell.angle_alpha   90.00
_cell.angle_beta   90.00
_cell.angle_gamma   90.00
#
_symmetry.space_group_name_H-M   'P 1'
#
loop_
_entity.id
_entity.type
_entity.pdbx_description
1 polymer ?
#
loop_
_entity_poly.entity_id
_entity_poly.type
_entity_poly.pdbx_seq_one_letter_code
_entity_poly.pdbx_strand_id
1 'polypeptide(L)'
;MTSNIKSSPLIILGLDAGDPDWIENWAKAGYLPNIRSIMEKGCWGRTTGVDLINEDGVWTRLFSGIPQKEHGFYYFRQLKPGSYDLYPVDEIDATKYVFWSLYQGTEKKVALIDVPEMSIMPDLQGVQVSNWAVHNSHYIPPASHPSHLLAEVKRTFGKP
;
A
#
# COMPACT_ATOMS: atom_id res chain seq x y z
N MET A 1 -32.34 -18.54 9.52
CA MET A 1 -32.46 -17.45 8.54
C MET A 1 -31.16 -16.65 8.57
N THR A 2 -30.21 -16.96 7.70
CA THR A 2 -28.96 -16.19 7.56
C THR A 2 -29.28 -14.95 6.74
N SER A 3 -29.36 -13.79 7.38
CA SER A 3 -29.50 -12.51 6.69
C SER A 3 -28.29 -12.34 5.79
N ASN A 4 -28.50 -12.37 4.48
CA ASN A 4 -27.50 -12.09 3.46
C ASN A 4 -27.24 -10.58 3.47
N ILE A 5 -26.53 -10.08 4.49
CA ILE A 5 -26.07 -8.70 4.54
C ILE A 5 -25.02 -8.60 3.43
N LYS A 6 -25.42 -8.00 2.32
CA LYS A 6 -24.49 -7.64 1.25
C LYS A 6 -23.59 -6.54 1.81
N SER A 7 -22.49 -6.93 2.46
CA SER A 7 -21.50 -5.99 2.98
C SER A 7 -21.01 -5.14 1.83
N SER A 8 -21.04 -3.82 1.99
CA SER A 8 -20.34 -2.95 1.05
C SER A 8 -18.85 -3.30 1.05
N PRO A 9 -18.16 -3.24 -0.11
CA PRO A 9 -16.73 -3.46 -0.15
C PRO A 9 -16.01 -2.37 0.65
N LEU A 10 -14.95 -2.76 1.37
CA LEU A 10 -14.00 -1.81 1.94
C LEU A 10 -13.06 -1.37 0.82
N ILE A 11 -12.94 -0.05 0.62
CA ILE A 11 -12.00 0.55 -0.31
C ILE A 11 -11.00 1.36 0.50
N ILE A 12 -9.73 1.11 0.27
CA ILE A 12 -8.61 1.88 0.84
C ILE A 12 -7.87 2.49 -0.33
N LEU A 13 -7.67 3.80 -0.28
CA LEU A 13 -6.92 4.56 -1.28
C LEU A 13 -5.71 5.17 -0.59
N GLY A 14 -4.52 4.92 -1.12
CA GLY A 14 -3.28 5.58 -0.74
C GLY A 14 -2.97 6.72 -1.70
N LEU A 15 -2.68 7.90 -1.18
CA LEU A 15 -2.16 9.02 -1.95
C LEU A 15 -0.68 9.18 -1.59
N ASP A 16 0.20 8.60 -2.40
CA ASP A 16 1.64 8.80 -2.22
C ASP A 16 2.03 10.26 -2.49
N ALA A 17 2.95 10.79 -1.69
CA ALA A 17 3.29 12.21 -1.62
C ALA A 17 2.08 13.16 -1.44
N GLY A 18 0.97 12.66 -0.89
CA GLY A 18 -0.26 13.42 -0.64
C GLY A 18 -0.13 14.34 0.57
N ASP A 19 0.54 15.48 0.41
CA ASP A 19 0.74 16.44 1.50
C ASP A 19 -0.60 16.89 2.12
N PRO A 20 -0.77 16.74 3.45
CA PRO A 20 -2.05 16.99 4.09
C PRO A 20 -2.43 18.47 4.11
N ASP A 21 -1.48 19.40 4.12
CA ASP A 21 -1.78 20.84 4.08
C ASP A 21 -2.33 21.23 2.72
N TRP A 22 -1.74 20.72 1.63
CA TRP A 22 -2.24 20.95 0.28
C TRP A 22 -3.61 20.32 0.04
N ILE A 23 -3.80 19.07 0.46
CA ILE A 23 -5.09 18.38 0.34
C ILE A 23 -6.18 19.17 1.06
N GLU A 24 -5.93 19.60 2.30
CA GLU A 24 -6.90 20.38 3.06
C GLU A 24 -7.21 21.74 2.41
N ASN A 25 -6.18 22.46 1.97
CA ASN A 25 -6.34 23.77 1.35
C ASN A 25 -7.12 23.68 0.04
N TRP A 26 -6.83 22.69 -0.79
CA TRP A 26 -7.55 22.46 -2.04
C TRP A 26 -8.96 21.94 -1.84
N ALA A 27 -9.21 21.12 -0.82
CA ALA A 27 -10.56 20.72 -0.43
C ALA A 27 -11.38 21.94 0.01
N LYS A 28 -10.83 22.81 0.87
CA LYS A 28 -11.48 24.06 1.32
C LYS A 28 -11.77 25.02 0.16
N ALA A 29 -10.83 25.14 -0.78
CA ALA A 29 -10.98 25.97 -1.97
C ALA A 29 -11.94 25.39 -3.03
N GLY A 30 -12.44 24.16 -2.84
CA GLY A 30 -13.39 23.52 -3.74
C GLY A 30 -12.77 22.77 -4.93
N TYR A 31 -11.44 22.68 -5.01
CA TYR A 31 -10.74 21.95 -6.08
C TYR A 31 -10.81 20.43 -5.91
N LEU A 32 -11.03 19.94 -4.68
CA LEU A 32 -11.16 18.52 -4.37
C LEU A 32 -12.56 18.19 -3.80
N PRO A 33 -13.63 18.28 -4.61
CA PRO A 33 -15.01 18.18 -4.11
C PRO A 33 -15.33 16.80 -3.49
N ASN A 34 -14.77 15.73 -4.05
CA ASN A 34 -14.99 14.37 -3.53
C ASN A 34 -14.27 14.16 -2.19
N ILE A 35 -13.02 14.59 -2.07
CA ILE A 35 -12.26 14.50 -0.81
C ILE A 35 -12.93 15.37 0.25
N ARG A 36 -13.33 16.61 -0.10
CA ARG A 36 -14.11 17.47 0.78
C ARG A 36 -15.37 16.78 1.30
N SER A 37 -16.16 16.15 0.43
CA SER A 37 -17.37 15.44 0.84
C SER A 37 -17.07 14.25 1.76
N ILE A 38 -15.94 13.56 1.60
CA ILE A 38 -15.53 12.47 2.49
C ILE A 38 -15.15 13.03 3.87
N MET A 39 -14.38 14.12 3.91
CA MET A 39 -13.98 14.79 5.15
C MET A 39 -15.19 15.35 5.93
N GLU A 40 -16.20 15.89 5.25
CA GLU A 40 -17.41 16.46 5.87
C GLU A 40 -18.38 15.39 6.41
N LYS A 41 -18.44 14.22 5.76
CA LYS A 41 -19.40 13.13 6.12
C LYS A 41 -18.77 12.01 6.93
N GLY A 42 -17.45 11.96 7.02
CA GLY A 42 -16.68 10.92 7.69
C GLY A 42 -15.87 11.45 8.87
N CYS A 43 -14.86 10.69 9.25
CA CYS A 43 -13.89 11.05 10.28
C CYS A 43 -12.50 11.12 9.66
N TRP A 44 -11.71 12.10 10.08
CA TRP A 44 -10.33 12.25 9.64
C TRP A 44 -9.47 12.87 10.75
N GLY A 45 -8.16 12.68 10.65
CA GLY A 45 -7.20 13.25 11.59
C GLY A 45 -5.79 13.22 11.02
N ARG A 46 -4.91 14.06 11.56
CA ARG A 46 -3.49 14.10 11.20
C ARG A 46 -2.75 12.96 11.90
N THR A 47 -1.97 12.21 11.14
CA THR A 47 -0.99 11.27 11.68
C THR A 47 0.32 11.99 11.96
N THR A 48 1.02 11.57 13.02
CA THR A 48 2.35 12.09 13.40
C THR A 48 3.19 10.93 13.92
N GLY A 49 4.51 11.11 13.97
CA GLY A 49 5.42 10.13 14.58
C GLY A 49 6.78 10.09 13.88
N VAL A 50 7.77 9.54 14.58
CA VAL A 50 9.14 9.33 14.05
C VAL A 50 9.16 8.41 12.83
N ASP A 51 8.14 7.59 12.72
CA ASP A 51 7.93 6.60 11.67
C ASP A 51 7.45 7.21 10.35
N LEU A 52 7.15 8.52 10.32
CA LEU A 52 6.81 9.28 9.12
C LEU A 52 8.01 10.06 8.55
N ILE A 53 9.21 9.90 9.12
CA ILE A 53 10.42 10.62 8.68
C ILE A 53 10.94 10.06 7.35
N ASN A 54 10.72 8.78 7.09
CA ASN A 54 11.22 8.07 5.91
C ASN A 54 10.04 7.56 5.06
N GLU A 55 10.23 7.50 3.74
CA GLU A 55 9.23 6.94 2.81
C GLU A 55 9.13 5.41 2.92
N ASP A 56 10.26 4.73 3.10
CA ASP A 56 10.31 3.27 3.21
C ASP A 56 9.83 2.80 4.60
N GLY A 57 9.07 1.71 4.59
CA GLY A 57 8.54 1.05 5.78
C GLY A 57 7.29 1.74 6.35
N VAL A 58 6.97 2.96 5.92
CA VAL A 58 5.75 3.65 6.38
C VAL A 58 4.49 2.93 5.91
N TRP A 59 4.52 2.39 4.68
CA TRP A 59 3.40 1.63 4.12
C TRP A 59 3.23 0.30 4.82
N THR A 60 4.33 -0.43 5.04
CA THR A 60 4.34 -1.65 5.86
C THR A 60 3.76 -1.39 7.24
N ARG A 61 4.16 -0.30 7.92
CA ARG A 61 3.59 0.09 9.22
C ARG A 61 2.09 0.38 9.12
N LEU A 62 1.66 1.18 8.13
CA LEU A 62 0.26 1.55 7.95
C LEU A 62 -0.63 0.32 7.79
N PHE A 63 -0.18 -0.68 7.03
CA PHE A 63 -0.97 -1.86 6.73
C PHE A 63 -0.86 -2.97 7.77
N SER A 64 0.23 -3.02 8.56
CA SER A 64 0.42 -4.05 9.60
C SER A 64 0.08 -3.59 11.01
N GLY A 65 0.16 -2.28 11.28
CA GLY A 65 0.14 -1.74 12.64
C GLY A 65 1.42 -2.04 13.44
N ILE A 66 2.42 -2.71 12.84
CA ILE A 66 3.68 -3.06 13.48
C ILE A 66 4.67 -1.91 13.30
N PRO A 67 5.37 -1.47 14.35
CA PRO A 67 6.32 -0.38 14.23
C PRO A 67 7.63 -0.79 13.56
N GLN A 68 8.34 0.17 12.95
CA GLN A 68 9.61 -0.04 12.23
C GLN A 68 10.68 -0.71 13.11
N LYS A 69 10.69 -0.41 14.41
CA LYS A 69 11.56 -1.07 15.38
C LYS A 69 11.35 -2.58 15.50
N GLU A 70 10.17 -3.07 15.16
CA GLU A 70 9.80 -4.48 15.27
C GLU A 70 9.96 -5.21 13.93
N HIS A 71 9.52 -4.62 12.82
CA HIS A 71 9.68 -5.24 11.50
C HIS A 71 11.06 -4.98 10.85
N GLY A 72 11.82 -4.01 11.35
CA GLY A 72 13.23 -3.77 10.98
C GLY A 72 13.44 -3.11 9.61
N PHE A 73 12.37 -2.67 8.93
CA PHE A 73 12.46 -1.97 7.64
C PHE A 73 12.43 -0.47 7.86
N TYR A 74 13.57 0.18 7.61
CA TYR A 74 13.72 1.62 7.75
C TYR A 74 14.07 2.31 6.44
N TYR A 75 14.74 1.59 5.54
CA TYR A 75 15.14 2.07 4.21
C TYR A 75 15.58 0.90 3.33
N PHE A 76 15.46 1.02 2.00
CA PHE A 76 15.92 -0.02 1.08
C PHE A 76 17.43 -0.26 1.10
N ARG A 77 18.22 0.67 1.67
CA ARG A 77 19.67 0.51 1.94
C ARG A 77 19.98 0.85 3.39
N GLN A 78 20.37 -0.15 4.18
CA GLN A 78 20.62 0.05 5.61
C GLN A 78 22.11 -0.03 5.95
N LEU A 79 22.51 0.71 6.98
CA LEU A 79 23.87 0.65 7.52
C LEU A 79 24.12 -0.71 8.17
N LYS A 80 25.20 -1.38 7.79
CA LYS A 80 25.63 -2.61 8.45
C LYS A 80 26.23 -2.26 9.83
N PRO A 81 25.70 -2.81 10.94
CA PRO A 81 26.18 -2.49 12.29
C PRO A 81 27.69 -2.70 12.44
N GLY A 82 28.37 -1.70 13.03
CA GLY A 82 29.83 -1.72 13.22
C GLY A 82 30.64 -1.40 11.97
N SER A 83 30.03 -0.88 10.91
CA SER A 83 30.71 -0.49 9.67
C SER A 83 30.15 0.81 9.09
N TYR A 84 30.78 1.30 8.02
CA TYR A 84 30.26 2.37 7.17
C TYR A 84 29.58 1.84 5.89
N ASP A 85 29.47 0.51 5.76
CA ASP A 85 28.93 -0.12 4.57
C ASP A 85 27.41 -0.10 4.59
N LEU A 86 26.81 0.12 3.42
CA LEU A 86 25.37 -0.06 3.20
C LEU A 86 25.11 -1.44 2.60
N TYR A 87 24.05 -2.10 3.05
CA TYR A 87 23.54 -3.32 2.43
C TYR A 87 22.12 -3.09 1.92
N PRO A 88 21.76 -3.63 0.74
CA PRO A 88 20.38 -3.57 0.26
C PRO A 88 19.50 -4.46 1.14
N VAL A 89 18.29 -3.98 1.44
CA VAL A 89 17.26 -4.75 2.12
C VAL A 89 16.30 -5.26 1.06
N ASP A 90 16.57 -6.46 0.56
CA ASP A 90 15.88 -7.00 -0.61
C ASP A 90 14.49 -7.55 -0.26
N GLU A 91 14.33 -8.09 0.96
CA GLU A 91 13.10 -8.78 1.37
C GLU A 91 12.92 -8.63 2.88
N ILE A 92 12.25 -7.56 3.30
CA ILE A 92 11.44 -7.72 4.52
C ILE A 92 10.15 -8.34 4.04
N ASP A 93 9.86 -9.52 4.57
CA ASP A 93 8.60 -10.21 4.35
C ASP A 93 7.46 -9.47 5.08
N ALA A 94 7.28 -8.20 4.72
CA ALA A 94 6.21 -7.31 5.14
C ALA A 94 4.85 -7.92 4.82
N THR A 95 4.81 -8.79 3.80
CA THR A 95 3.60 -9.48 3.34
C THR A 95 2.97 -10.35 4.44
N LYS A 96 3.75 -10.88 5.39
CA LYS A 96 3.20 -11.62 6.55
C LYS A 96 2.45 -10.73 7.52
N TYR A 97 2.77 -9.44 7.58
CA TYR A 97 2.32 -8.55 8.64
C TYR A 97 1.12 -7.68 8.25
N VAL A 98 0.84 -7.50 6.96
CA VAL A 98 -0.26 -6.66 6.48
C VAL A 98 -1.63 -7.27 6.75
N PHE A 99 -2.62 -6.44 7.09
CA PHE A 99 -3.92 -6.90 7.56
C PHE A 99 -4.67 -7.83 6.59
N TRP A 100 -4.42 -7.72 5.28
CA TRP A 100 -5.08 -8.58 4.29
C TRP A 100 -4.49 -9.99 4.21
N SER A 101 -3.33 -10.25 4.80
CA SER A 101 -2.78 -11.61 4.92
C SER A 101 -3.73 -12.54 5.70
N LEU A 102 -4.54 -11.96 6.61
CA LEU A 102 -5.59 -12.67 7.35
C LEU A 102 -6.68 -13.29 6.45
N TYR A 103 -6.75 -12.90 5.18
CA TYR A 103 -7.71 -13.43 4.22
C TYR A 103 -7.14 -14.54 3.33
N GLN A 104 -5.85 -14.89 3.48
CA GLN A 104 -5.27 -16.03 2.76
C GLN A 104 -6.02 -17.33 3.09
N GLY A 105 -6.33 -18.12 2.07
CA GLY A 105 -7.09 -19.37 2.20
C GLY A 105 -8.57 -19.19 2.54
N THR A 106 -9.07 -17.95 2.63
CA THR A 106 -10.50 -17.67 2.83
C THR A 106 -11.21 -17.41 1.51
N GLU A 107 -12.54 -17.41 1.50
CA GLU A 107 -13.34 -17.05 0.31
C GLU A 107 -13.42 -15.52 0.08
N LYS A 108 -12.82 -14.70 0.95
CA LYS A 108 -12.91 -13.25 0.86
C LYS A 108 -12.06 -12.72 -0.29
N LYS A 109 -12.72 -12.05 -1.23
CA LYS A 109 -12.07 -11.45 -2.40
C LYS A 109 -11.39 -10.13 -2.04
N VAL A 110 -10.13 -10.00 -2.42
CA VAL A 110 -9.26 -8.83 -2.22
C VAL A 110 -8.74 -8.38 -3.58
N ALA A 111 -8.76 -7.06 -3.82
CA ALA A 111 -8.11 -6.44 -4.96
C ALA A 111 -6.95 -5.57 -4.46
N LEU A 112 -5.72 -5.89 -4.86
CA LEU A 112 -4.52 -5.10 -4.56
C LEU A 112 -4.00 -4.50 -5.87
N ILE A 113 -3.79 -3.19 -5.92
CA ILE A 113 -3.30 -2.52 -7.12
C ILE A 113 -2.20 -1.55 -6.69
N ASP A 114 -0.97 -1.86 -7.07
CA ASP A 114 0.24 -1.06 -6.82
C ASP A 114 0.32 -0.52 -5.40
N VAL A 115 0.00 -1.39 -4.43
CA VAL A 115 0.21 -1.09 -3.01
C VAL A 115 1.73 -1.02 -2.79
N PRO A 116 2.27 0.10 -2.27
CA PRO A 116 3.71 0.26 -2.11
C PRO A 116 4.32 -0.82 -1.22
N GLU A 117 5.54 -1.25 -1.54
CA GLU A 117 6.31 -2.27 -0.79
C GLU A 117 5.69 -3.68 -0.80
N MET A 118 4.66 -3.93 -1.61
CA MET A 118 3.94 -5.21 -1.62
C MET A 118 4.21 -6.01 -2.90
N SER A 119 4.52 -7.29 -2.69
CA SER A 119 4.62 -8.30 -3.73
C SER A 119 3.33 -9.12 -3.81
N ILE A 120 3.23 -9.95 -4.86
CA ILE A 120 2.11 -10.89 -5.01
C ILE A 120 2.07 -11.83 -3.80
N MET A 121 0.93 -11.84 -3.12
CA MET A 121 0.66 -12.71 -2.00
C MET A 121 -0.10 -13.96 -2.48
N PRO A 122 0.40 -15.18 -2.23
CA PRO A 122 -0.31 -16.40 -2.60
C PRO A 122 -1.61 -16.55 -1.80
N ASP A 123 -2.52 -17.40 -2.28
CA ASP A 123 -3.74 -17.80 -1.56
C ASP A 123 -4.73 -16.68 -1.19
N LEU A 124 -4.55 -15.47 -1.71
CA LEU A 124 -5.59 -14.44 -1.70
C LEU A 124 -6.53 -14.61 -2.90
N GLN A 125 -7.83 -14.73 -2.62
CA GLN A 125 -8.85 -14.70 -3.67
C GLN A 125 -8.98 -13.29 -4.25
N GLY A 126 -9.10 -13.17 -5.57
CA GLY A 126 -9.28 -11.89 -6.26
C GLY A 126 -8.12 -11.54 -7.19
N VAL A 127 -7.77 -10.26 -7.26
CA VAL A 127 -6.77 -9.75 -8.23
C VAL A 127 -5.66 -8.97 -7.52
N GLN A 128 -4.46 -9.07 -8.06
CA GLN A 128 -3.29 -8.36 -7.57
C GLN A 128 -2.52 -7.82 -8.77
N VAL A 129 -2.13 -6.55 -8.71
CA VAL A 129 -1.14 -5.94 -9.58
C VAL A 129 -0.11 -5.31 -8.65
N SER A 130 1.14 -5.71 -8.78
CA SER A 130 2.23 -5.22 -7.94
C SER A 130 3.33 -4.63 -8.80
N ASN A 131 3.91 -3.54 -8.33
CA ASN A 131 5.07 -2.88 -8.91
C ASN A 131 4.92 -2.48 -10.39
N TRP A 132 3.71 -2.21 -10.88
CA TRP A 132 3.49 -1.76 -12.25
C TRP A 132 3.81 -0.28 -12.43
N ALA A 133 3.23 0.61 -11.63
CA ALA A 133 3.41 2.07 -11.72
C ALA A 133 4.04 2.70 -10.46
N VAL A 134 5.02 2.01 -9.85
CA VAL A 134 5.70 2.47 -8.62
C VAL A 134 7.17 2.85 -8.87
N HIS A 135 7.71 3.73 -8.02
CA HIS A 135 9.07 4.27 -8.13
C HIS A 135 10.18 3.21 -7.96
N ASN A 136 9.90 2.09 -7.27
CA ASN A 136 10.86 1.02 -6.98
C ASN A 136 10.77 -0.21 -7.89
N SER A 137 10.10 -0.11 -9.05
CA SER A 137 9.98 -1.23 -10.01
C SER A 137 11.31 -1.77 -10.56
N HIS A 138 12.42 -1.05 -10.33
CA HIS A 138 13.77 -1.46 -10.68
C HIS A 138 14.33 -2.60 -9.80
N TYR A 139 13.86 -2.72 -8.55
CA TYR A 139 14.33 -3.74 -7.61
C TYR A 139 13.42 -4.97 -7.60
N ILE A 140 12.11 -4.76 -7.73
CA ILE A 140 11.12 -5.84 -7.79
C ILE A 140 10.34 -5.69 -9.11
N PRO A 141 10.40 -6.67 -10.02
CA PRO A 141 9.74 -6.56 -11.31
C PRO A 141 8.22 -6.49 -11.16
N PRO A 142 7.52 -5.79 -12.07
CA PRO A 142 6.07 -5.79 -12.12
C PRO A 142 5.51 -7.21 -12.23
N ALA A 143 4.49 -7.52 -11.45
CA ALA A 143 3.81 -8.82 -11.46
C ALA A 143 2.30 -8.65 -11.26
N SER A 144 1.54 -9.70 -11.61
CA SER A 144 0.11 -9.73 -11.32
C SER A 144 -0.39 -11.13 -10.98
N HIS A 145 -1.51 -11.18 -10.28
CA HIS A 145 -2.33 -12.37 -10.11
C HIS A 145 -3.77 -12.04 -10.52
N PRO A 146 -4.37 -12.75 -11.49
CA PRO A 146 -3.75 -13.76 -12.35
C PRO A 146 -2.66 -13.15 -13.25
N SER A 147 -1.73 -13.97 -13.74
CA SER A 147 -0.53 -13.50 -14.46
C SER A 147 -0.82 -12.77 -15.78
N HIS A 148 -1.96 -13.03 -16.42
CA HIS A 148 -2.36 -12.35 -17.67
C HIS A 148 -2.80 -10.90 -17.45
N LEU A 149 -3.17 -10.53 -16.21
CA LEU A 149 -3.73 -9.21 -15.91
C LEU A 149 -2.73 -8.08 -16.19
N LEU A 150 -1.44 -8.28 -15.90
CA LEU A 150 -0.41 -7.28 -16.18
C LEU A 150 -0.31 -6.94 -17.68
N ALA A 151 -0.48 -7.93 -18.56
CA ALA A 151 -0.48 -7.70 -20.00
C ALA A 151 -1.71 -6.91 -20.46
N GLU A 152 -2.87 -7.17 -19.85
CA GLU A 152 -4.09 -6.41 -20.09
C GLU A 152 -3.99 -4.96 -19.61
N VAL A 153 -3.43 -4.73 -18.41
CA VAL A 153 -3.15 -3.39 -17.89
C VAL A 153 -2.24 -2.62 -18.85
N LYS A 154 -1.12 -3.22 -19.27
CA LYS A 154 -0.19 -2.60 -20.24
C LYS A 154 -0.85 -2.31 -21.59
N ARG A 155 -1.70 -3.20 -22.09
CA ARG A 155 -2.44 -2.99 -23.35
C ARG A 155 -3.43 -1.82 -23.25
N THR A 156 -4.05 -1.66 -22.08
CA THR A 156 -5.14 -0.70 -21.88
C THR A 156 -4.61 0.70 -21.55
N PHE A 157 -3.61 0.78 -20.67
CA PHE A 157 -3.11 2.03 -20.12
C PHE A 157 -1.71 2.43 -20.64
N GLY A 158 -1.03 1.53 -21.34
CA GLY A 158 0.31 1.77 -21.86
C GLY A 158 1.42 1.42 -20.87
N LYS A 159 2.58 2.04 -21.07
CA LYS A 159 3.70 1.97 -20.12
C LYS A 159 3.43 2.93 -18.96
N PRO A 160 3.80 2.56 -17.72
CA PRO A 160 3.77 3.48 -16.58
C PRO A 160 4.66 4.70 -16.85
#